data_AF-A0AAD2BTG8-F1
#
_entry.id   AF-A0AAD2BTG8-F1
#
_cell.length_a   1.000
_cell.length_b   1.000
_cell.length_c   1.000
_cell.angle_alpha   90.00
_cell.angle_beta   90.00
_cell.angle_gamma   90.00
#
_symmetry.space_group_name_H-M   'P 1'
#
loop_
_entity.id
_entity.type
_entity.pdbx_description
1 polymer ?
#
loop_
_entity_poly.entity_id
_entity_poly.type
_entity_poly.pdbx_seq_one_letter_code
_entity_poly.pdbx_strand_id
1 'polypeptide(L)'
;MNEAHIKVVGAEFSSLIAQHTKQLVQLERRISRVGELLRISQPPGYTKYDIRWWRRGANGKRVPVLVRWHQAPQSKRFVVKPVLRYRGLVSLRTDGSFGLCAEETHKLVLSFQQLNAQYRKYLARFELMLGAQQQISQILATDLDASNVKLDVLQETVVRKLLDAGHRVDKKYRI
;
A
#
# COMPACT_ATOMS: atom_id res chain seq x y z
N MET A 1 15.67 17.56 22.38
CA MET A 1 16.01 16.62 21.30
C MET A 1 17.00 17.32 20.38
N ASN A 2 18.18 16.75 20.13
CA ASN A 2 19.24 17.41 19.35
C ASN A 2 18.94 17.28 17.83
N GLU A 3 19.24 18.29 17.00
CA GLU A 3 18.90 18.31 15.56
C GLU A 3 19.41 17.07 14.79
N ALA A 4 20.54 16.52 15.22
CA ALA A 4 21.10 15.28 14.73
C ALA A 4 20.18 14.05 14.95
N HIS A 5 19.48 13.97 16.09
CA HIS A 5 18.56 12.87 16.38
C HIS A 5 17.34 12.89 15.46
N ILE A 6 16.80 14.07 15.13
CA ILE A 6 15.65 14.22 14.23
C ILE A 6 16.03 13.79 12.80
N LYS A 7 17.22 14.18 12.33
CA LYS A 7 17.73 13.77 11.01
C LYS A 7 17.94 12.25 10.92
N VAL A 8 18.47 11.62 11.97
CA VAL A 8 18.68 10.16 12.02
C VAL A 8 17.34 9.41 12.01
N VAL A 9 16.40 9.77 12.89
CA VAL A 9 15.09 9.11 12.96
C VAL A 9 14.31 9.29 11.64
N GLY A 10 14.36 10.46 11.03
CA GLY A 10 13.74 10.71 9.72
C GLY A 10 14.34 9.88 8.58
N ALA A 11 15.68 9.71 8.59
CA ALA A 11 16.37 8.88 7.60
C ALA A 11 16.05 7.39 7.77
N GLU A 12 16.03 6.88 9.00
CA GLU A 12 15.65 5.49 9.32
C GLU A 12 14.23 5.17 8.88
N PHE A 13 13.28 6.07 9.18
CA PHE A 13 11.88 5.89 8.80
C PHE A 13 11.69 5.92 7.27
N SER A 14 12.39 6.83 6.58
CA SER A 14 12.39 6.90 5.10
C SER A 14 12.97 5.63 4.48
N SER A 15 14.07 5.10 5.04
CA SER A 15 14.67 3.83 4.62
C SER A 15 13.70 2.66 4.79
N LEU A 16 12.98 2.61 5.91
CA LEU A 16 11.98 1.59 6.19
C LEU A 16 10.81 1.63 5.19
N ILE A 17 10.30 2.82 4.86
CA ILE A 17 9.28 3.01 3.81
C ILE A 17 9.79 2.52 2.45
N ALA A 18 11.02 2.89 2.08
CA ALA A 18 11.62 2.48 0.82
C ALA A 18 11.79 0.95 0.74
N GLN A 19 12.21 0.30 1.83
CA GLN A 19 12.30 -1.15 1.91
C GLN A 19 10.94 -1.83 1.74
N HIS A 20 9.92 -1.37 2.46
CA HIS A 20 8.57 -1.91 2.34
C HIS A 20 7.98 -1.72 0.94
N THR A 21 8.24 -0.56 0.31
CA THR A 21 7.83 -0.29 -1.07
C THR A 21 8.48 -1.28 -2.04
N LYS A 22 9.79 -1.53 -1.92
CA LYS A 22 10.50 -2.53 -2.73
C LYS A 22 9.89 -3.93 -2.56
N GLN A 23 9.58 -4.33 -1.33
CA GLN A 23 8.97 -5.64 -1.04
C GLN A 23 7.57 -5.76 -1.65
N LEU A 24 6.75 -4.72 -1.57
CA LEU A 24 5.43 -4.69 -2.22
C LEU A 24 5.58 -4.86 -3.74
N VAL A 25 6.43 -4.06 -4.39
CA VAL A 25 6.67 -4.17 -5.84
C VAL A 25 7.14 -5.57 -6.23
N GLN A 26 8.02 -6.19 -5.44
CA GLN A 26 8.45 -7.57 -5.68
C GLN A 26 7.30 -8.58 -5.58
N LEU A 27 6.40 -8.41 -4.61
CA LEU A 27 5.19 -9.25 -4.49
C LEU A 27 4.26 -9.05 -5.69
N GLU A 28 4.06 -7.81 -6.15
CA GLU A 28 3.22 -7.53 -7.33
C GLU A 28 3.78 -8.20 -8.59
N ARG A 29 5.11 -8.15 -8.79
CA ARG A 29 5.79 -8.84 -9.90
C ARG A 29 5.62 -10.35 -9.81
N ARG A 30 5.78 -10.95 -8.62
CA ARG A 30 5.58 -12.39 -8.40
C ARG A 30 4.13 -12.80 -8.66
N ILE A 31 3.15 -12.03 -8.19
CA ILE A 31 1.72 -12.28 -8.43
C ILE A 31 1.41 -12.20 -9.93
N SER A 32 1.98 -11.21 -10.63
CA SER A 32 1.80 -11.05 -12.08
C SER A 32 2.40 -12.24 -12.84
N ARG A 33 3.59 -12.70 -12.44
CA ARG A 33 4.22 -13.90 -12.99
C ARG A 33 3.40 -15.17 -12.76
N VAL A 34 2.81 -15.35 -11.57
CA VAL A 34 1.87 -16.45 -11.33
C VAL A 34 0.67 -16.35 -12.26
N GLY A 35 0.16 -15.15 -12.53
CA GLY A 35 -0.95 -14.93 -13.47
C GLY A 35 -0.61 -15.32 -14.90
N GLU A 36 0.60 -15.00 -15.37
CA GLU A 36 1.11 -15.44 -16.67
C GLU A 36 1.20 -16.98 -16.76
N LEU A 37 1.84 -17.61 -15.76
CA LEU A 37 1.99 -19.06 -15.71
C LEU A 37 0.62 -19.75 -15.64
N LEU A 38 -0.33 -19.20 -14.90
CA LEU A 38 -1.68 -19.73 -14.77
C LEU A 38 -2.42 -19.70 -16.12
N ARG A 39 -2.20 -18.69 -16.96
CA ARG A 39 -2.80 -18.64 -18.31
C ARG A 39 -2.24 -19.71 -19.24
N ILE A 40 -0.94 -20.00 -19.13
CA ILE A 40 -0.25 -20.98 -19.97
C ILE A 40 -0.56 -22.41 -19.50
N SER A 41 -0.73 -22.63 -18.19
CA SER A 41 -1.02 -23.95 -17.62
C SER A 41 -2.42 -24.48 -17.92
N GLN A 42 -3.25 -23.75 -18.68
CA GLN A 42 -4.63 -24.14 -18.97
C GLN A 42 -4.87 -24.13 -20.49
N PRO A 43 -5.33 -25.25 -21.08
CA PRO A 43 -5.58 -25.32 -22.51
C PRO A 43 -6.68 -24.32 -22.93
N PRO A 44 -6.73 -23.91 -24.22
CA PRO A 44 -7.84 -23.14 -24.77
C PRO A 44 -9.19 -23.76 -24.41
N GLY A 45 -10.13 -22.98 -23.90
CA GLY A 45 -11.38 -23.54 -23.38
C GLY A 45 -12.37 -22.53 -22.84
N TYR A 46 -13.58 -23.03 -22.61
CA TYR A 46 -14.74 -22.24 -22.16
C TYR A 46 -14.62 -21.69 -20.74
N THR A 47 -13.76 -22.29 -19.90
CA THR A 47 -13.49 -21.78 -18.56
C THR A 47 -12.01 -21.81 -18.21
N LYS A 48 -11.48 -20.67 -17.76
CA LYS A 48 -10.06 -20.52 -17.36
C LYS A 48 -9.91 -19.66 -16.11
N TYR A 49 -8.96 -20.00 -15.25
CA TYR A 49 -8.52 -19.16 -14.15
C TYR A 49 -7.53 -18.10 -14.63
N ASP A 50 -7.58 -16.92 -14.02
CA ASP A 50 -6.68 -15.80 -14.27
C ASP A 50 -6.56 -14.96 -12.99
N ILE A 51 -5.59 -14.05 -12.95
CA ILE A 51 -5.43 -13.09 -11.86
C ILE A 51 -5.67 -11.70 -12.41
N ARG A 52 -6.56 -10.94 -11.75
CA ARG A 52 -6.85 -9.55 -12.12
C ARG A 52 -6.74 -8.60 -10.95
N TRP A 53 -6.21 -7.42 -11.23
CA TRP A 53 -6.17 -6.28 -10.32
C TRP A 53 -7.53 -5.58 -10.33
N TRP A 54 -8.37 -5.87 -9.34
CA TRP A 54 -9.75 -5.39 -9.24
C TRP A 54 -9.94 -4.46 -8.05
N ARG A 55 -10.84 -3.48 -8.21
CA ARG A 55 -11.21 -2.60 -7.09
C ARG A 55 -12.03 -3.41 -6.07
N ARG A 56 -11.54 -3.54 -4.84
CA ARG A 56 -12.34 -4.03 -3.70
C ARG A 56 -12.29 -2.98 -2.60
N GLY A 57 -13.44 -2.44 -2.23
CA GLY A 57 -13.62 -1.56 -1.05
C GLY A 57 -13.88 -0.08 -1.38
N ALA A 58 -14.34 0.64 -0.35
CA ALA A 58 -14.71 2.07 -0.40
C ALA A 58 -13.58 2.99 -0.89
N ASN A 59 -12.33 2.57 -0.69
CA ASN A 59 -11.15 3.38 -1.02
C ASN A 59 -10.71 3.22 -2.50
N GLY A 60 -11.44 2.44 -3.31
CA GLY A 60 -11.17 2.28 -4.74
C GLY A 60 -9.85 1.58 -5.10
N LYS A 61 -9.13 1.04 -4.11
CA LYS A 61 -7.82 0.40 -4.30
C LYS A 61 -7.95 -0.92 -5.06
N ARG A 62 -7.02 -1.15 -5.99
CA ARG A 62 -6.94 -2.40 -6.75
C ARG A 62 -6.20 -3.44 -5.93
N VAL A 63 -6.80 -4.62 -5.78
CA VAL A 63 -6.18 -5.79 -5.17
C VAL A 63 -6.18 -6.93 -6.16
N PRO A 64 -5.20 -7.85 -6.09
CA PRO A 64 -5.18 -8.97 -6.99
C PRO A 64 -6.23 -10.00 -6.56
N VAL A 65 -7.04 -10.44 -7.52
CA VAL A 65 -8.18 -11.33 -7.33
C VAL A 65 -8.05 -12.50 -8.32
N LEU A 66 -8.20 -13.72 -7.81
CA LEU A 66 -8.40 -14.88 -8.65
C LEU A 66 -9.76 -14.76 -9.33
N VAL A 67 -9.78 -14.81 -10.66
CA VAL A 67 -10.99 -14.76 -11.45
C VAL A 67 -11.12 -16.02 -12.29
N ARG A 68 -12.36 -16.29 -12.70
CA ARG A 68 -12.69 -17.35 -13.65
C ARG A 68 -13.39 -16.73 -14.85
N TRP A 69 -12.78 -16.89 -16.00
CA TRP A 69 -13.41 -16.71 -17.30
C TRP A 69 -14.40 -17.84 -17.51
N HIS A 70 -15.59 -17.51 -17.99
CA HIS A 70 -16.57 -18.48 -18.45
C HIS A 70 -17.29 -17.91 -19.66
N GLN A 71 -17.57 -18.73 -20.67
CA GLN A 71 -18.47 -18.33 -21.74
C GLN A 71 -19.90 -18.29 -21.21
N ALA A 72 -20.63 -17.21 -21.52
CA ALA A 72 -22.03 -17.09 -21.12
C ALA A 72 -22.87 -18.17 -21.82
N PRO A 73 -23.82 -18.86 -21.14
CA PRO A 73 -24.59 -19.95 -21.74
C PRO A 73 -25.35 -19.54 -23.01
N GLN A 74 -25.80 -18.28 -23.08
CA GLN A 74 -26.64 -17.76 -24.16
C GLN A 74 -25.87 -16.85 -25.15
N SER A 75 -24.54 -16.69 -25.01
CA SER A 75 -23.77 -15.88 -25.97
C SER A 75 -22.33 -16.36 -26.12
N LYS A 76 -21.70 -16.09 -27.27
CA LYS A 76 -20.27 -16.32 -27.46
C LYS A 76 -19.37 -15.36 -26.66
N ARG A 77 -19.94 -14.51 -25.79
CA ARG A 77 -19.18 -13.57 -24.96
C ARG A 77 -18.59 -14.27 -23.74
N PHE A 78 -17.35 -13.94 -23.44
CA PHE A 78 -16.68 -14.36 -22.22
C PHE A 78 -16.99 -13.39 -21.08
N VAL A 79 -17.35 -13.93 -19.92
CA VAL A 79 -17.63 -13.19 -18.69
C VAL A 79 -16.56 -13.53 -17.65
N VAL A 80 -16.07 -12.51 -16.95
CA VAL A 80 -15.11 -12.66 -15.85
C VAL A 80 -15.85 -12.61 -14.52
N LYS A 81 -15.71 -13.62 -13.69
CA LYS A 81 -16.24 -13.62 -12.32
C LYS A 81 -15.13 -13.80 -11.29
N PRO A 82 -15.21 -13.12 -10.13
CA PRO A 82 -14.28 -13.37 -9.05
C PRO A 82 -14.51 -14.77 -8.48
N VAL A 83 -13.42 -15.48 -8.16
CA VAL A 83 -13.47 -16.77 -7.49
C VAL A 83 -13.52 -16.50 -5.99
N LEU A 84 -14.71 -16.63 -5.39
CA LEU A 84 -14.90 -16.42 -3.96
C LEU A 84 -14.29 -17.55 -3.12
N ARG A 85 -14.40 -18.78 -3.61
CA ARG A 85 -13.85 -19.98 -2.95
C ARG A 85 -13.30 -20.93 -4.02
N TYR A 86 -12.01 -21.23 -3.91
CA TYR A 86 -11.37 -22.26 -4.71
C TYR A 86 -11.48 -23.59 -3.97
N ARG A 87 -12.02 -24.65 -4.60
CA ARG A 87 -12.25 -25.97 -3.97
C ARG A 87 -11.20 -27.00 -4.40
N GLY A 88 -9.98 -26.56 -4.70
CA GLY A 88 -8.87 -27.45 -5.09
C GLY A 88 -9.02 -28.06 -6.48
N LEU A 89 -8.40 -29.23 -6.70
CA LEU A 89 -8.41 -29.97 -7.96
C LEU A 89 -9.83 -30.26 -8.47
N VAL A 90 -10.82 -30.45 -7.58
CA VAL A 90 -12.24 -30.62 -7.93
C VAL A 90 -12.82 -29.41 -8.69
N SER A 91 -12.21 -28.23 -8.53
CA SER A 91 -12.60 -27.02 -9.28
C SER A 91 -11.97 -26.95 -10.67
N LEU A 92 -10.97 -27.79 -10.95
CA LEU A 92 -10.30 -27.91 -12.24
C LEU A 92 -10.97 -29.02 -13.05
N ARG A 93 -11.12 -28.80 -14.34
CA ARG A 93 -11.46 -29.89 -15.26
C ARG A 93 -10.23 -30.77 -15.39
N THR A 94 -10.38 -32.06 -15.06
CA THR A 94 -9.31 -33.05 -15.16
C THR A 94 -9.49 -33.96 -16.38
N ASP A 95 -10.54 -33.72 -17.18
CA ASP A 95 -10.88 -34.48 -18.37
C ASP A 95 -10.17 -33.97 -19.63
N GLY A 96 -9.74 -34.91 -20.49
CA GLY A 96 -9.08 -34.61 -21.77
C GLY A 96 -7.82 -33.75 -21.63
N SER A 97 -7.66 -32.77 -22.52
CA SER A 97 -6.51 -31.85 -22.50
C SER A 97 -6.45 -30.94 -21.27
N PHE A 98 -7.52 -30.83 -20.49
CA PHE A 98 -7.56 -30.02 -19.26
C PHE A 98 -6.83 -30.70 -18.08
N GLY A 99 -6.66 -32.02 -18.12
CA GLY A 99 -5.92 -32.78 -17.12
C GLY A 99 -4.39 -32.61 -17.18
N LEU A 100 -3.83 -32.25 -18.35
CA LEU A 100 -2.38 -32.26 -18.62
C LEU A 100 -1.55 -31.41 -17.64
N CYS A 101 -2.08 -30.27 -17.21
CA CYS A 101 -1.41 -29.34 -16.28
C CYS A 101 -2.31 -29.00 -15.07
N ALA A 102 -3.23 -29.90 -14.70
CA ALA A 102 -4.19 -29.65 -13.63
C ALA A 102 -3.49 -29.48 -12.27
N GLU A 103 -2.46 -30.28 -11.99
CA GLU A 103 -1.67 -30.17 -10.76
C GLU A 103 -0.86 -28.88 -10.69
N GLU A 104 -0.21 -28.49 -11.79
CA GLU A 104 0.56 -27.25 -11.90
C GLU A 104 -0.36 -26.05 -11.74
N THR A 105 -1.53 -26.07 -12.38
CA THR A 105 -2.58 -25.06 -12.23
C THR A 105 -3.02 -24.96 -10.77
N HIS A 106 -3.22 -26.10 -10.09
CA HIS A 106 -3.55 -26.14 -8.67
C HIS A 106 -2.46 -25.51 -7.81
N LYS A 107 -1.20 -25.90 -8.00
CA LYS A 107 -0.02 -25.36 -7.29
C LYS A 107 0.12 -23.85 -7.52
N LEU A 108 -0.13 -23.35 -8.73
CA LEU A 108 -0.13 -21.92 -9.06
C LEU A 108 -1.25 -21.16 -8.33
N VAL A 109 -2.46 -21.73 -8.24
CA VAL A 109 -3.56 -21.11 -7.48
C VAL A 109 -3.24 -21.04 -5.99
N LEU A 110 -2.67 -22.10 -5.41
CA LEU A 110 -2.22 -22.09 -4.00
C LEU A 110 -1.10 -21.07 -3.77
N SER A 111 -0.13 -21.00 -4.69
CA SER A 111 0.96 -20.02 -4.64
C SER A 111 0.41 -18.59 -4.70
N PHE A 112 -0.59 -18.34 -5.55
CA PHE A 112 -1.29 -17.06 -5.58
C PHE A 112 -1.98 -16.76 -4.25
N GLN A 113 -2.68 -17.72 -3.64
CA GLN A 113 -3.36 -17.49 -2.36
C GLN A 113 -2.37 -17.09 -1.26
N GLN A 114 -1.22 -17.76 -1.18
CA GLN A 114 -0.15 -17.44 -0.25
C GLN A 114 0.43 -16.04 -0.52
N LEU A 115 0.80 -15.74 -1.76
CA LEU A 115 1.34 -14.43 -2.16
C LEU A 115 0.33 -13.30 -1.94
N ASN A 116 -0.96 -13.53 -2.21
CA ASN A 116 -2.01 -12.53 -1.99
C ASN A 116 -2.24 -12.27 -0.50
N ALA A 117 -2.19 -13.31 0.34
CA ALA A 117 -2.25 -13.13 1.79
C ALA A 117 -1.04 -12.32 2.32
N GLN A 118 0.17 -12.61 1.82
CA GLN A 118 1.36 -11.82 2.13
C GLN A 118 1.24 -10.38 1.66
N TYR A 119 0.82 -10.17 0.41
CA TYR A 119 0.60 -8.84 -0.17
C TYR A 119 -0.36 -8.01 0.66
N ARG A 120 -1.50 -8.57 1.08
CA ARG A 120 -2.48 -7.87 1.93
C ARG A 120 -1.90 -7.48 3.29
N LYS A 121 -1.14 -8.38 3.92
CA LYS A 121 -0.47 -8.08 5.20
C LYS A 121 0.54 -6.94 5.05
N TYR A 122 1.34 -6.98 3.99
CA TYR A 122 2.35 -5.94 3.71
C TYR A 122 1.69 -4.61 3.36
N LEU A 123 0.61 -4.63 2.57
CA LEU A 123 -0.14 -3.43 2.22
C LEU A 123 -0.76 -2.77 3.45
N ALA A 124 -1.39 -3.54 4.33
CA ALA A 124 -1.95 -3.02 5.59
C ALA A 124 -0.86 -2.42 6.48
N ARG A 125 0.30 -3.08 6.61
CA ARG A 125 1.45 -2.53 7.37
C ARG A 125 1.98 -1.23 6.76
N PHE A 126 2.10 -1.17 5.45
CA PHE A 126 2.52 0.03 4.74
C PHE A 126 1.55 1.19 4.94
N GLU A 127 0.23 0.92 4.92
CA GLU A 127 -0.80 1.91 5.21
C GLU A 127 -0.71 2.44 6.64
N LEU A 128 -0.47 1.58 7.63
CA LEU A 128 -0.23 2.01 9.02
C LEU A 128 0.99 2.92 9.13
N MET A 129 2.08 2.60 8.43
CA MET A 129 3.29 3.43 8.42
C MET A 129 3.02 4.81 7.79
N LEU A 130 2.30 4.87 6.67
CA LEU A 130 1.92 6.14 6.05
C LEU A 130 1.02 6.98 6.95
N GLY A 131 0.07 6.36 7.64
CA GLY A 131 -0.78 7.04 8.62
C GLY A 131 0.01 7.61 9.79
N ALA A 132 0.94 6.83 10.35
CA ALA A 132 1.83 7.29 11.41
C ALA A 132 2.72 8.46 10.96
N GLN A 133 3.24 8.42 9.73
CA GLN A 133 4.02 9.52 9.16
C GLN A 133 3.20 10.82 9.12
N GLN A 134 1.97 10.75 8.61
CA GLN A 134 1.10 11.91 8.50
C GLN A 134 0.77 12.49 9.88
N GLN A 135 0.48 11.64 10.86
CA GLN A 135 0.22 12.07 12.24
C GLN A 135 1.44 12.74 12.87
N ILE A 136 2.64 12.15 12.73
CA ILE A 136 3.88 12.75 13.24
C ILE A 136 4.14 14.11 12.58
N SER A 137 3.96 14.20 11.25
CA SER A 137 4.12 15.48 10.54
C SER A 137 3.14 16.55 11.02
N GLN A 138 1.89 16.17 11.33
CA GLN A 138 0.89 17.10 11.86
C GLN A 138 1.22 17.57 13.29
N ILE A 139 1.63 16.66 14.17
CA ILE A 139 2.04 17.01 15.54
C ILE A 139 3.23 17.96 15.50
N LEU A 140 4.25 17.65 14.70
CA LEU A 140 5.44 18.49 14.57
C LEU A 140 5.12 19.89 14.03
N ALA A 141 4.22 20.00 13.05
CA ALA A 141 3.78 21.31 12.56
C ALA A 141 3.08 22.11 13.66
N THR A 142 2.17 21.47 14.41
CA THR A 142 1.39 22.11 15.47
C THR A 142 2.27 22.57 16.64
N ASP A 143 3.22 21.74 17.07
CA ASP A 143 4.16 22.07 18.16
C ASP A 143 5.14 23.18 17.78
N LEU A 144 5.58 23.20 16.51
CA LEU A 144 6.44 24.27 15.99
C LEU A 144 5.68 25.60 15.98
N ASP A 145 4.44 25.60 15.48
CA ASP A 145 3.58 26.78 15.47
C ASP A 145 3.31 27.28 16.90
N ALA A 146 2.98 26.38 17.84
CA ALA A 146 2.77 26.74 19.24
C ALA A 146 4.04 27.30 19.92
N SER A 147 5.22 26.80 19.55
CA SER A 147 6.50 27.28 20.06
C SER A 147 6.85 28.65 19.50
N ASN A 148 6.60 28.88 18.20
CA ASN A 148 6.80 30.17 17.56
C ASN A 148 5.90 31.25 18.19
N VAL A 149 4.62 30.95 18.41
CA VAL A 149 3.70 31.88 19.10
C VAL A 149 4.21 32.25 20.50
N LYS A 150 4.75 31.30 21.27
CA LYS A 150 5.33 31.59 22.59
C LYS A 150 6.57 32.47 22.50
N LEU A 151 7.42 32.25 21.49
CA LEU A 151 8.61 33.07 21.26
C LEU A 151 8.23 34.50 20.84
N ASP A 152 7.22 34.66 20.00
CA ASP A 152 6.72 35.97 19.59
C ASP A 152 6.17 36.76 20.79
N VAL A 153 5.37 36.11 21.65
CA VAL A 153 4.87 36.72 22.90
C VAL A 153 6.00 37.09 23.85
N LEU A 154 7.02 36.23 23.97
CA LEU A 154 8.18 36.51 24.80
C LEU A 154 9.00 37.67 24.24
N GLN A 155 9.22 37.71 22.93
CA GLN A 155 9.89 38.81 22.24
C GLN A 155 9.13 40.12 22.48
N GLU A 156 7.81 40.15 22.29
CA GLU A 156 6.98 41.33 22.56
C GLU A 156 7.14 41.79 24.03
N THR A 157 7.11 40.85 24.98
CA THR A 157 7.27 41.13 26.41
C THR A 157 8.64 41.72 26.73
N VAL A 158 9.71 41.16 26.16
CA VAL A 158 11.09 41.65 26.35
C VAL A 158 11.25 43.03 25.74
N VAL A 159 10.76 43.25 24.51
CA VAL A 159 10.82 44.54 23.81
C VAL A 159 10.07 45.61 24.59
N ARG A 160 8.85 45.32 25.07
CA ARG A 160 8.07 46.25 25.89
C ARG A 160 8.81 46.65 27.16
N LYS A 161 9.32 45.67 27.93
CA LYS A 161 10.09 45.95 29.16
C LYS A 161 11.33 46.82 28.93
N LEU A 162 12.05 46.59 27.83
CA LEU A 162 13.23 47.39 27.47
C LEU A 162 12.84 48.82 27.09
N LEU A 163 11.76 49.00 26.33
CA LEU A 163 11.24 50.32 25.96
C LEU A 163 10.72 51.10 27.18
N ASP A 164 9.97 50.44 28.08
CA ASP A 164 9.44 51.05 29.32
C ASP A 164 10.57 51.49 30.26
N ALA A 165 11.69 50.78 30.27
CA ALA A 165 12.90 51.15 31.00
C ALA A 165 13.75 52.24 30.29
N GLY A 166 13.32 52.74 29.13
CA GLY A 166 13.99 53.81 28.39
C GLY A 166 15.14 53.36 27.49
N HIS A 167 15.34 52.05 27.31
CA HIS A 167 16.37 51.53 26.41
C HIS A 167 15.92 51.58 24.94
N ARG A 168 16.86 51.84 24.02
CA ARG A 168 16.59 51.77 22.58
C ARG A 168 16.62 50.32 22.11
N VAL A 169 15.50 49.86 21.53
CA VAL A 169 15.41 48.57 20.84
C VAL A 169 15.50 48.77 19.33
N ASP A 170 16.29 47.93 18.67
CA ASP A 170 16.51 47.92 17.22
C ASP A 170 15.21 47.71 16.44
N LYS A 171 15.06 48.40 15.29
CA LYS A 171 13.78 48.44 14.56
C LYS A 171 13.32 47.06 14.05
N LYS A 172 14.27 46.16 13.75
CA LYS A 172 14.02 44.78 13.30
C LYS A 172 13.41 43.85 14.37
N TYR A 173 13.48 44.23 15.65
CA TYR A 173 12.94 43.44 16.77
C TYR A 173 11.62 43.98 17.30
N ARG A 174 11.17 45.14 16.81
CA ARG A 174 9.85 45.69 17.10
C ARG A 174 8.86 44.94 16.23
N ILE A 175 8.02 44.13 16.87
CA ILE A 175 6.87 43.47 16.26
C ILE A 175 5.80 44.53 15.99
#